data_AF-A0A0E9ZPS1-F1
#
_entry.id   AF-A0A0E9ZPS1-F1
#
_cell.length_a   1.000
_cell.length_b   1.000
_cell.length_c   1.000
_cell.angle_alpha   90.00
_cell.angle_beta   90.00
_cell.angle_gamma   90.00
#
_symmetry.space_group_name_H-M   'P 1'
#
loop_
_entity.id
_entity.type
_entity.pdbx_description
1 polymer ?
#
loop_
_entity_poly.entity_id
_entity_poly.type
_entity_poly.pdbx_seq_one_letter_code
_entity_poly.pdbx_strand_id
1 'polypeptide(L)'
;MTQDRLHLVQLAEHLRQAWSRPHPAFASGMDTRSSENALLLQFHGNLVKASGLGWQNAGRTLVDKTYLRILKACFGLDFHGFGEDELAARLDGFIRQALAPRWGQVIASGGSEGLSLASELLEACNGALFASERLQAATQQVLFYLCPHLPFLPCPGDPAQNAEHYQALFCTLPPLPRPQQFAGNAQQQALIRQLVEGSDWWGRRVLSARQAEMAHACCAL
;
A
#
# COMPACT_ATOMS: atom_id res chain seq x y z
N MET A 1 22.17 13.49 16.15
CA MET A 1 21.15 13.05 15.16
C MET A 1 20.95 14.20 14.18
N THR A 2 21.02 13.96 12.88
CA THR A 2 20.72 14.98 11.86
C THR A 2 19.24 15.36 11.92
N GLN A 3 18.89 16.62 11.62
CA GLN A 3 17.51 17.14 11.66
C GLN A 3 16.53 16.26 10.86
N ASP A 4 17.00 15.69 9.74
CA ASP A 4 16.23 14.76 8.91
C ASP A 4 15.81 13.47 9.64
N ARG A 5 16.68 12.93 10.51
CA ARG A 5 16.37 11.72 11.29
C ARG A 5 15.33 11.99 12.36
N LEU A 6 15.34 13.19 12.96
CA LEU A 6 14.31 13.57 13.93
C LEU A 6 12.95 13.70 13.25
N HIS A 7 12.89 14.33 12.07
CA HIS A 7 11.67 14.45 11.28
C HIS A 7 11.07 13.08 10.94
N LEU A 8 11.89 12.14 10.45
CA LEU A 8 11.45 10.77 10.15
C LEU A 8 10.85 10.04 11.36
N VAL A 9 11.43 10.22 12.56
CA VAL A 9 10.91 9.62 13.79
C VAL A 9 9.58 10.27 14.20
N GLN A 10 9.46 11.59 14.08
CA GLN A 10 8.20 12.32 14.37
C GLN A 10 7.08 11.90 13.40
N LEU A 11 7.40 11.78 12.11
CA LEU A 11 6.48 11.30 11.10
C LEU A 11 6.03 9.86 11.39
N ALA A 12 6.97 8.97 11.73
CA ALA A 12 6.65 7.59 12.10
C ALA A 12 5.75 7.53 13.34
N GLU A 13 5.97 8.39 14.34
CA GLU A 13 5.12 8.47 15.53
C GLU A 13 3.70 8.96 15.19
N HIS A 14 3.57 9.96 14.32
CA HIS A 14 2.27 10.42 13.82
C HIS A 14 1.52 9.29 13.09
N LEU A 15 2.18 8.61 12.16
CA LEU A 15 1.61 7.47 11.44
C LEU A 15 1.22 6.33 12.39
N ARG A 16 2.04 6.06 13.41
CA ARG A 16 1.75 5.04 14.42
C ARG A 16 0.47 5.36 15.19
N GLN A 17 0.21 6.63 15.49
CA GLN A 17 -1.01 7.08 16.15
C GLN A 17 -2.23 6.98 15.22
N ALA A 18 -2.05 7.21 13.91
CA ALA A 18 -3.11 7.07 12.91
C ALA A 18 -3.42 5.59 12.56
N TRP A 19 -2.45 4.69 12.71
CA TRP A 19 -2.50 3.29 12.30
C TRP A 19 -3.80 2.53 12.61
N SER A 20 -4.30 2.66 13.85
CA SER A 20 -5.51 1.98 14.32
C SER A 20 -6.74 2.90 14.41
N ARG A 21 -6.58 4.19 14.08
CA ARG A 21 -7.66 5.17 14.15
C ARG A 21 -8.40 5.25 12.81
N PRO A 22 -9.74 5.33 12.82
CA PRO A 22 -10.50 5.68 11.63
C PRO A 22 -9.95 6.96 10.97
N HIS A 23 -9.92 6.99 9.64
CA HIS A 23 -9.44 8.14 8.92
C HIS A 23 -10.51 9.26 8.91
N PRO A 24 -10.17 10.50 9.30
CA PRO A 24 -11.14 11.57 9.47
C PRO A 24 -11.82 11.99 8.15
N ALA A 25 -11.14 11.82 7.01
CA ALA A 25 -11.67 12.18 5.70
C ALA A 25 -12.70 11.18 5.12
N PHE A 26 -12.92 10.03 5.77
CA PHE A 26 -13.84 9.01 5.25
C PHE A 26 -15.14 8.95 6.07
N ALA A 27 -16.28 9.10 5.39
CA ALA A 27 -17.62 9.12 5.98
C ALA A 27 -17.71 10.14 7.14
N SER A 28 -18.01 9.69 8.36
CA SER A 28 -18.08 10.54 9.56
C SER A 28 -16.77 10.58 10.36
N GLY A 29 -15.67 10.05 9.82
CA GLY A 29 -14.41 9.89 10.55
C GLY A 29 -14.44 8.83 11.65
N MET A 30 -15.45 7.95 11.64
CA MET A 30 -15.64 6.90 12.66
C MET A 30 -15.68 5.49 12.07
N ASP A 31 -15.60 5.34 10.75
CA ASP A 31 -15.62 4.02 10.11
C ASP A 31 -14.28 3.32 10.34
N THR A 32 -14.28 2.31 11.21
CA THR A 32 -13.08 1.55 11.57
C THR A 32 -12.42 0.85 10.40
N ARG A 33 -13.10 0.67 9.27
CA ARG A 33 -12.52 0.13 8.05
C ARG A 33 -11.55 1.08 7.37
N SER A 34 -11.59 2.37 7.72
CA SER A 34 -10.75 3.42 7.14
C SER A 34 -9.39 3.60 7.81
N SER A 35 -9.12 2.91 8.91
CA SER A 35 -7.77 2.88 9.48
C SER A 35 -6.81 2.15 8.54
N GLU A 36 -5.53 2.52 8.57
CA GLU A 36 -4.51 1.90 7.71
C GLU A 36 -4.38 0.40 7.96
N ASN A 37 -4.48 -0.03 9.22
CA ASN A 37 -4.40 -1.44 9.57
C ASN A 37 -5.61 -2.26 9.06
N ALA A 38 -6.78 -1.63 8.97
CA ALA A 38 -7.97 -2.25 8.42
C ALA A 38 -7.92 -2.28 6.89
N LEU A 39 -7.37 -1.25 6.25
CA LEU A 39 -7.08 -1.25 4.82
C LEU A 39 -6.12 -2.38 4.45
N LEU A 40 -5.00 -2.54 5.18
CA LEU A 40 -4.06 -3.63 4.92
C LEU A 40 -4.72 -5.01 5.08
N LEU A 41 -5.61 -5.16 6.06
CA LEU A 41 -6.40 -6.38 6.22
C LEU A 41 -7.40 -6.61 5.08
N GLN A 42 -8.09 -5.56 4.62
CA GLN A 42 -9.08 -5.63 3.54
C GLN A 42 -8.48 -5.93 2.17
N PHE A 43 -7.25 -5.48 1.91
CA PHE A 43 -6.56 -5.76 0.66
C PHE A 43 -5.76 -7.05 0.79
N HIS A 44 -4.65 -7.02 1.52
CA HIS A 44 -3.73 -8.16 1.63
C HIS A 44 -4.36 -9.36 2.34
N GLY A 45 -5.05 -9.15 3.46
CA GLY A 45 -5.67 -10.25 4.22
C GLY A 45 -6.70 -11.04 3.41
N ASN A 46 -7.47 -10.36 2.56
CA ASN A 46 -8.39 -11.01 1.63
C ASN A 46 -7.65 -11.86 0.58
N LEU A 47 -6.49 -11.40 0.08
CA LEU A 47 -5.68 -12.19 -0.86
C LEU A 47 -5.06 -13.42 -0.21
N VAL A 48 -4.53 -13.29 1.01
CA VAL A 48 -3.99 -14.43 1.76
C VAL A 48 -5.08 -15.50 1.94
N LYS A 49 -6.28 -15.08 2.37
CA LYS A 49 -7.42 -16.00 2.49
C LYS A 49 -7.78 -16.64 1.14
N ALA A 50 -7.86 -15.84 0.08
CA ALA A 50 -8.21 -16.33 -1.25
C ALA A 50 -7.19 -17.33 -1.80
N SER A 51 -5.89 -17.10 -1.56
CA SER A 51 -4.83 -18.03 -2.00
C SER A 51 -4.98 -19.42 -1.37
N GLY A 52 -5.48 -19.51 -0.13
CA GLY A 52 -5.79 -20.77 0.54
C GLY A 52 -7.07 -21.45 0.03
N LEU A 53 -7.88 -20.76 -0.77
CA LEU A 53 -9.17 -21.20 -1.29
C LEU A 53 -9.20 -21.22 -2.82
N GLY A 54 -8.04 -21.39 -3.47
CA GLY A 54 -7.94 -21.47 -4.94
C GLY A 54 -8.40 -20.19 -5.65
N TRP A 55 -8.22 -19.03 -5.02
CA TRP A 55 -8.61 -17.71 -5.52
C TRP A 55 -10.12 -17.52 -5.73
N GLN A 56 -10.94 -18.34 -5.08
CA GLN A 56 -12.39 -18.25 -5.14
C GLN A 56 -12.94 -17.28 -4.08
N ASN A 57 -14.05 -16.60 -4.40
CA ASN A 57 -14.74 -15.71 -3.46
C ASN A 57 -16.26 -15.64 -3.71
N ALA A 58 -16.91 -16.79 -3.85
CA ALA A 58 -18.38 -16.89 -3.95
C ALA A 58 -19.03 -15.90 -4.98
N GLY A 59 -18.38 -15.68 -6.11
CA GLY A 59 -18.85 -14.76 -7.16
C GLY A 59 -18.66 -13.26 -6.86
N ARG A 60 -17.96 -12.89 -5.79
CA ARG A 60 -17.62 -11.50 -5.44
C ARG A 60 -16.17 -11.19 -5.79
N THR A 61 -15.88 -9.90 -5.98
CA THR A 61 -14.50 -9.44 -6.17
C THR A 61 -13.69 -9.66 -4.90
N LEU A 62 -12.40 -9.96 -5.05
CA LEU A 62 -11.48 -10.17 -3.93
C LEU A 62 -11.21 -8.89 -3.13
N VAL A 63 -11.24 -7.76 -3.82
CA VAL A 63 -11.22 -6.42 -3.23
C VAL A 63 -12.52 -5.72 -3.64
N ASP A 64 -13.31 -5.34 -2.64
CA ASP A 64 -14.61 -4.69 -2.86
C ASP A 64 -14.45 -3.20 -3.19
N LYS A 65 -15.40 -2.65 -3.95
CA LYS A 65 -15.47 -1.22 -4.27
C LYS A 65 -15.42 -0.32 -3.05
N THR A 66 -15.96 -0.78 -1.92
CA THR A 66 -15.95 -0.04 -0.66
C THR A 66 -14.52 0.20 -0.20
N TYR A 67 -13.63 -0.78 -0.36
CA TYR A 67 -12.23 -0.67 0.06
C TYR A 67 -11.46 0.28 -0.86
N LEU A 68 -11.73 0.25 -2.17
CA LEU A 68 -11.18 1.22 -3.11
C LEU A 68 -11.66 2.64 -2.81
N ARG A 69 -12.95 2.81 -2.46
CA ARG A 69 -13.50 4.11 -2.06
C ARG A 69 -12.86 4.65 -0.78
N ILE A 70 -12.64 3.78 0.20
CA ILE A 70 -11.92 4.14 1.44
C ILE A 70 -10.50 4.57 1.09
N LEU A 71 -9.75 3.74 0.36
CA LEU A 71 -8.37 4.05 -0.02
C LEU A 71 -8.28 5.39 -0.77
N LYS A 72 -9.17 5.61 -1.74
CA LYS A 72 -9.29 6.87 -2.48
C LYS A 72 -9.45 8.07 -1.55
N ALA A 73 -10.39 8.01 -0.61
CA ALA A 73 -10.66 9.10 0.31
C ALA A 73 -9.53 9.33 1.33
N CYS A 74 -8.95 8.25 1.87
CA CYS A 74 -7.88 8.33 2.86
C CYS A 74 -6.59 8.93 2.28
N PHE A 75 -6.31 8.66 1.01
CA PHE A 75 -5.07 9.09 0.35
C PHE A 75 -5.26 10.18 -0.70
N GLY A 76 -6.46 10.76 -0.80
CA GLY A 76 -6.76 11.82 -1.77
C GLY A 76 -6.52 11.41 -3.22
N LEU A 77 -6.76 10.14 -3.56
CA LEU A 77 -6.47 9.62 -4.89
C LEU A 77 -7.49 10.13 -5.90
N ASP A 78 -7.01 10.57 -7.06
CA ASP A 78 -7.86 10.81 -8.21
C ASP A 78 -7.91 9.55 -9.08
N PHE A 79 -9.11 9.07 -9.36
CA PHE A 79 -9.35 7.96 -10.28
C PHE A 79 -9.86 8.45 -11.65
N HIS A 80 -9.73 9.73 -11.97
CA HIS A 80 -10.02 10.35 -13.28
C HIS A 80 -11.37 9.91 -13.90
N GLY A 81 -12.41 9.82 -13.06
CA GLY A 81 -13.76 9.47 -13.49
C GLY A 81 -14.06 7.97 -13.58
N PHE A 82 -13.10 7.07 -13.31
CA PHE A 82 -13.41 5.64 -13.16
C PHE A 82 -14.24 5.39 -11.90
N GLY A 83 -15.34 4.65 -12.07
CA GLY A 83 -16.22 4.27 -10.95
C GLY A 83 -15.59 3.17 -10.10
N GLU A 84 -15.86 3.16 -8.80
CA GLU A 84 -15.27 2.17 -7.88
C GLU A 84 -15.77 0.74 -8.15
N ASP A 85 -16.99 0.56 -8.65
CA ASP A 85 -17.51 -0.74 -9.13
C ASP A 85 -16.69 -1.28 -10.30
N GLU A 86 -16.38 -0.42 -11.27
CA GLU A 86 -15.60 -0.77 -12.45
C GLU A 86 -14.15 -1.11 -12.06
N LEU A 87 -13.54 -0.29 -11.22
CA LEU A 87 -12.18 -0.54 -10.73
C LEU A 87 -12.08 -1.83 -9.90
N ALA A 88 -13.09 -2.15 -9.09
CA ALA A 88 -13.11 -3.41 -8.35
C ALA A 88 -13.14 -4.62 -9.30
N ALA A 89 -13.93 -4.56 -10.38
CA ALA A 89 -13.98 -5.62 -11.39
C ALA A 89 -12.65 -5.75 -12.17
N ARG A 90 -12.06 -4.62 -12.60
CA ARG A 90 -10.75 -4.58 -13.26
C ARG A 90 -9.64 -5.11 -12.35
N LEU A 91 -9.65 -4.72 -11.08
CA LEU A 91 -8.70 -5.19 -10.08
C LEU A 91 -8.83 -6.68 -9.84
N ASP A 92 -10.05 -7.23 -9.78
CA ASP A 92 -10.27 -8.67 -9.66
C ASP A 92 -9.71 -9.43 -10.88
N GLY A 93 -9.90 -8.89 -12.09
CA GLY A 93 -9.28 -9.39 -13.32
C GLY A 93 -7.75 -9.43 -13.24
N PHE A 94 -7.13 -8.31 -12.85
CA PHE A 94 -5.68 -8.23 -12.61
C PHE A 94 -5.21 -9.24 -11.57
N ILE A 95 -5.90 -9.34 -10.43
CA ILE A 95 -5.52 -10.28 -9.37
C ILE A 95 -5.52 -11.71 -9.91
N ARG A 96 -6.57 -12.12 -10.63
CA ARG A 96 -6.67 -13.49 -11.15
C ARG A 96 -5.66 -13.81 -12.24
N GLN A 97 -5.41 -12.86 -13.14
CA GLN A 97 -4.61 -13.10 -14.34
C GLN A 97 -3.12 -12.87 -14.10
N ALA A 98 -2.77 -11.86 -13.30
CA ALA A 98 -1.40 -11.40 -13.15
C ALA A 98 -0.82 -11.72 -11.76
N LEU A 99 -1.61 -11.59 -10.70
CA LEU A 99 -1.10 -11.72 -9.32
C LEU A 99 -1.15 -13.16 -8.81
N ALA A 100 -2.29 -13.83 -8.96
CA ALA A 100 -2.55 -15.16 -8.45
C ALA A 100 -1.53 -16.21 -8.93
N PRO A 101 -1.13 -16.26 -10.22
CA PRO A 101 -0.12 -17.20 -10.70
C PRO A 101 1.28 -16.94 -10.10
N ARG A 102 1.55 -15.71 -9.66
CA ARG A 102 2.85 -15.26 -9.13
C ARG A 102 2.85 -15.08 -7.62
N TRP A 103 1.79 -15.47 -6.92
CA TRP A 103 1.61 -15.15 -5.50
C TRP A 103 2.73 -15.67 -4.60
N GLY A 104 3.21 -16.89 -4.86
CA GLY A 104 4.36 -17.45 -4.14
C GLY A 104 5.64 -16.63 -4.33
N GLN A 105 5.86 -16.11 -5.54
CA GLN A 105 6.98 -15.20 -5.82
C GLN A 105 6.79 -13.88 -5.06
N VAL A 106 5.59 -13.28 -5.13
CA VAL A 106 5.27 -12.02 -4.43
C VAL A 106 5.55 -12.11 -2.93
N ILE A 107 5.16 -13.20 -2.27
CA ILE A 107 5.40 -13.38 -0.83
C ILE A 107 6.90 -13.54 -0.53
N ALA A 108 7.67 -14.11 -1.46
CA ALA A 108 9.12 -14.30 -1.33
C ALA A 108 9.94 -13.05 -1.74
N SER A 109 9.37 -12.11 -2.50
CA SER A 109 10.06 -11.00 -3.15
C SER A 109 10.26 -9.76 -2.25
N GLY A 110 10.86 -9.96 -1.08
CA GLY A 110 11.29 -8.84 -0.21
C GLY A 110 12.57 -8.14 -0.72
N GLY A 111 12.72 -6.86 -0.39
CA GLY A 111 13.94 -6.10 -0.67
C GLY A 111 14.24 -5.90 -2.17
N SER A 112 15.52 -5.77 -2.51
CA SER A 112 15.97 -5.43 -3.87
C SER A 112 15.67 -6.50 -4.92
N GLU A 113 15.59 -7.78 -4.51
CA GLU A 113 15.26 -8.89 -5.41
C GLU A 113 13.83 -8.80 -5.95
N GLY A 114 12.94 -8.12 -5.21
CA GLY A 114 11.56 -7.89 -5.61
C GLY A 114 11.34 -6.72 -6.57
N LEU A 115 12.38 -5.94 -6.92
CA LEU A 115 12.22 -4.70 -7.70
C LEU A 115 11.69 -4.95 -9.12
N SER A 116 12.23 -5.96 -9.83
CA SER A 116 11.72 -6.31 -11.17
C SER A 116 10.26 -6.71 -11.11
N LEU A 117 9.92 -7.60 -10.17
CA LEU A 117 8.54 -8.07 -10.00
C LEU A 117 7.60 -6.94 -9.61
N ALA A 118 8.04 -6.03 -8.74
CA ALA A 118 7.25 -4.86 -8.37
C ALA A 118 6.97 -3.97 -9.59
N SER A 119 7.96 -3.74 -10.46
CA SER A 119 7.82 -2.89 -11.64
C SER A 119 6.88 -3.52 -12.66
N GLU A 120 7.04 -4.82 -12.93
CA GLU A 120 6.16 -5.58 -13.80
C GLU A 120 4.70 -5.59 -13.30
N LEU A 121 4.51 -5.78 -11.99
CA LEU A 121 3.18 -5.75 -11.39
C LEU A 121 2.58 -4.34 -11.39
N LEU A 122 3.40 -3.30 -11.21
CA LEU A 122 2.96 -1.91 -11.30
C LEU A 122 2.46 -1.58 -12.70
N GLU A 123 3.23 -1.91 -13.73
CA GLU A 123 2.84 -1.69 -15.12
C GLU A 123 1.57 -2.47 -15.48
N ALA A 124 1.52 -3.77 -15.14
CA ALA A 124 0.36 -4.61 -15.40
C ALA A 124 -0.90 -4.13 -14.64
N CYS A 125 -0.75 -3.72 -13.38
CA CYS A 125 -1.86 -3.18 -12.58
C CYS A 125 -2.33 -1.85 -13.16
N ASN A 126 -1.42 -0.96 -13.55
CA ASN A 126 -1.76 0.33 -14.13
C ASN A 126 -2.49 0.17 -15.47
N GLY A 127 -2.00 -0.74 -16.33
CA GLY A 127 -2.65 -1.09 -17.59
C GLY A 127 -4.05 -1.67 -17.40
N ALA A 128 -4.24 -2.53 -16.40
CA ALA A 128 -5.54 -3.13 -16.09
C ALA A 128 -6.55 -2.14 -15.48
N LEU A 129 -6.11 -1.29 -14.55
CA LEU A 129 -7.00 -0.37 -13.84
C LEU A 129 -7.32 0.87 -14.66
N PHE A 130 -6.29 1.53 -15.22
CA PHE A 130 -6.40 2.90 -15.69
C PHE A 130 -5.94 3.11 -17.14
N ALA A 131 -5.01 2.30 -17.64
CA ALA A 131 -4.37 2.47 -18.94
C ALA A 131 -3.80 3.89 -19.16
N SER A 132 -3.26 4.51 -18.09
CA SER A 132 -2.72 5.86 -18.12
C SER A 132 -1.53 6.02 -17.19
N GLU A 133 -0.41 6.56 -17.68
CA GLU A 133 0.77 6.87 -16.86
C GLU A 133 0.48 7.92 -15.79
N ARG A 134 -0.47 8.83 -16.03
CA ARG A 134 -0.87 9.87 -15.07
C ARG A 134 -1.44 9.31 -13.77
N LEU A 135 -1.91 8.08 -13.79
CA LEU A 135 -2.57 7.40 -12.67
C LEU A 135 -1.65 6.43 -11.92
N GLN A 136 -0.35 6.45 -12.23
CA GLN A 136 0.60 5.52 -11.66
C GLN A 136 0.73 5.68 -10.13
N ALA A 137 0.63 6.90 -9.59
CA ALA A 137 0.64 7.12 -8.14
C ALA A 137 -0.56 6.44 -7.43
N ALA A 138 -1.75 6.47 -8.04
CA ALA A 138 -2.92 5.75 -7.53
C ALA A 138 -2.71 4.24 -7.59
N THR A 139 -2.15 3.73 -8.69
CA THR A 139 -1.81 2.30 -8.84
C THR A 139 -0.77 1.85 -7.80
N GLN A 140 0.26 2.66 -7.55
CA GLN A 140 1.26 2.39 -6.52
C GLN A 140 0.62 2.23 -5.15
N GLN A 141 -0.33 3.10 -4.79
CA GLN A 141 -1.04 2.97 -3.51
C GLN A 141 -1.90 1.71 -3.45
N VAL A 142 -2.61 1.36 -4.53
CA VAL A 142 -3.35 0.09 -4.58
C VAL A 142 -2.41 -1.10 -4.36
N LEU A 143 -1.28 -1.15 -5.07
CA LEU A 143 -0.31 -2.25 -4.92
C LEU A 143 0.38 -2.26 -3.56
N PHE A 144 0.61 -1.11 -2.94
CA PHE A 144 1.23 -1.01 -1.61
C PHE A 144 0.40 -1.74 -0.53
N TYR A 145 -0.94 -1.68 -0.64
CA TYR A 145 -1.84 -2.40 0.25
C TYR A 145 -2.14 -3.84 -0.21
N LEU A 146 -2.10 -4.10 -1.51
CA LEU A 146 -2.38 -5.42 -2.07
C LEU A 146 -1.21 -6.40 -1.87
N CYS A 147 0.01 -5.92 -2.10
CA CYS A 147 1.25 -6.68 -2.18
C CYS A 147 2.31 -6.10 -1.23
N PRO A 148 2.09 -6.16 0.09
CA PRO A 148 2.93 -5.49 1.07
C PRO A 148 4.33 -6.09 1.20
N HIS A 149 4.66 -7.17 0.51
CA HIS A 149 6.02 -7.74 0.46
C HIS A 149 6.90 -7.10 -0.62
N LEU A 150 6.29 -6.56 -1.67
CA LEU A 150 7.02 -5.96 -2.79
C LEU A 150 7.69 -4.67 -2.33
N PRO A 151 8.91 -4.36 -2.82
CA PRO A 151 9.56 -3.09 -2.53
C PRO A 151 8.71 -1.91 -3.01
N PHE A 152 8.87 -0.76 -2.36
CA PHE A 152 8.19 0.47 -2.77
C PHE A 152 8.90 1.03 -4.01
N LEU A 153 8.12 1.30 -5.05
CA LEU A 153 8.62 1.94 -6.27
C LEU A 153 8.37 3.44 -6.19
N PRO A 154 9.39 4.29 -6.40
CA PRO A 154 9.19 5.72 -6.54
C PRO A 154 8.25 6.07 -7.71
N CYS A 155 7.56 7.19 -7.62
CA CYS A 155 6.73 7.68 -8.72
C CYS A 155 7.63 8.12 -9.89
N PRO A 156 7.37 7.69 -11.13
CA PRO A 156 8.14 8.17 -12.27
C PRO A 156 7.90 9.67 -12.48
N GLY A 157 8.99 10.40 -12.70
CA GLY A 157 8.99 11.86 -12.86
C GLY A 157 10.05 12.57 -12.02
N ASP A 158 10.62 11.92 -11.01
CA ASP A 158 11.75 12.46 -10.26
C ASP A 158 13.06 11.71 -10.63
N PRO A 159 13.97 12.33 -11.41
CA PRO A 159 15.24 11.72 -11.81
C PRO A 159 16.19 11.47 -10.63
N ALA A 160 15.92 12.02 -9.44
CA ALA A 160 16.67 11.73 -8.21
C ALA A 160 16.21 10.44 -7.51
N GLN A 161 15.11 9.81 -7.95
CA GLN A 161 14.45 8.69 -7.29
C GLN A 161 14.65 7.38 -8.05
N ASN A 162 15.91 6.96 -8.22
CA ASN A 162 16.18 5.59 -8.66
C ASN A 162 15.78 4.62 -7.54
N ALA A 163 15.26 3.44 -7.85
CA ALA A 163 14.89 2.42 -6.85
C ALA A 163 16.05 2.10 -5.87
N GLU A 164 17.29 2.21 -6.37
CA GLU A 164 18.52 2.08 -5.59
C GLU A 164 18.68 3.17 -4.52
N HIS A 165 18.29 4.41 -4.82
CA HIS A 165 18.33 5.52 -3.84
C HIS A 165 17.35 5.27 -2.69
N TYR A 166 16.17 4.76 -3.01
CA TYR A 166 15.17 4.38 -2.01
C TYR A 166 15.65 3.26 -1.12
N GLN A 167 16.29 2.25 -1.72
CA GLN A 167 16.88 1.16 -0.97
C GLN A 167 18.00 1.66 -0.05
N ALA A 168 18.84 2.57 -0.53
CA ALA A 168 19.89 3.20 0.27
C ALA A 168 19.31 4.03 1.42
N LEU A 169 18.28 4.85 1.17
CA LEU A 169 17.56 5.59 2.22
C LEU A 169 16.98 4.65 3.27
N PHE A 170 16.35 3.57 2.83
CA PHE A 170 15.77 2.55 3.72
C PHE A 170 16.83 1.97 4.66
N CYS A 171 18.01 1.59 4.15
CA CYS A 171 19.12 1.08 4.95
C CYS A 171 19.66 2.08 5.98
N THR A 172 19.38 3.38 5.83
CA THR A 172 19.82 4.44 6.75
C THR A 172 18.75 4.89 7.74
N LEU A 173 17.54 4.32 7.67
CA LEU A 173 16.44 4.70 8.54
C LEU A 173 16.83 4.54 10.02
N PRO A 174 16.53 5.53 10.88
CA PRO A 174 16.64 5.34 12.31
C PRO A 174 15.64 4.25 12.77
N PRO A 175 15.82 3.68 13.96
CA PRO A 175 14.76 2.87 14.57
C PRO A 175 13.45 3.66 14.62
N LEU A 176 12.41 3.13 13.97
CA LEU A 176 11.10 3.79 13.88
C LEU A 176 10.14 3.18 14.91
N PRO A 177 9.34 3.99 15.62
CA PRO A 177 8.31 3.48 16.51
C PRO A 177 7.29 2.69 15.67
N ARG A 178 7.08 1.42 16.03
CA ARG A 178 6.20 0.50 15.28
C ARG A 178 4.80 0.43 15.92
N PRO A 179 3.76 0.17 15.11
CA PRO A 179 2.42 -0.04 15.64
C PRO A 179 2.33 -1.32 16.46
N GLN A 180 1.46 -1.31 17.48
CA GLN A 180 1.23 -2.45 18.38
C GLN A 180 -0.23 -2.95 18.36
N GLN A 181 -1.15 -2.13 17.83
CA GLN A 181 -2.57 -2.45 17.75
C GLN A 181 -2.93 -2.86 16.32
N PHE A 182 -3.67 -3.96 16.16
CA PHE A 182 -4.01 -4.50 14.84
C PHE A 182 -5.53 -4.73 14.74
N ALA A 183 -6.10 -4.49 13.56
CA ALA A 183 -7.52 -4.68 13.32
C ALA A 183 -7.87 -6.16 13.10
N GLY A 184 -9.15 -6.49 13.31
CA GLY A 184 -9.69 -7.83 13.08
C GLY A 184 -9.62 -8.75 14.30
N ASN A 185 -9.92 -10.03 14.07
CA ASN A 185 -9.85 -11.09 15.07
C ASN A 185 -8.39 -11.53 15.34
N ALA A 186 -8.17 -12.42 16.31
CA ALA A 186 -6.82 -12.86 16.71
C ALA A 186 -5.97 -13.39 15.53
N GLN A 187 -6.56 -14.14 14.61
CA GLN A 187 -5.85 -14.67 13.44
C GLN A 187 -5.46 -13.54 12.47
N GLN A 188 -6.38 -12.61 12.21
CA GLN A 188 -6.13 -11.45 11.35
C GLN A 188 -5.07 -10.52 11.96
N GLN A 189 -5.13 -10.29 13.26
CA GLN A 189 -4.13 -9.52 13.99
C GLN A 189 -2.75 -10.17 13.91
N ALA A 190 -2.67 -11.50 14.07
CA ALA A 190 -1.42 -12.24 13.94
C ALA A 190 -0.82 -12.11 12.52
N LEU A 191 -1.65 -12.22 11.48
CA LEU A 191 -1.22 -12.05 10.09
C LEU A 191 -0.62 -10.66 9.86
N ILE A 192 -1.34 -9.60 10.21
CA ILE A 192 -0.87 -8.23 9.97
C ILE A 192 0.34 -7.90 10.85
N ARG A 193 0.35 -8.39 12.09
CA ARG A 193 1.51 -8.24 12.98
C ARG A 193 2.75 -8.89 12.37
N GLN A 194 2.64 -10.16 11.94
CA GLN A 194 3.76 -10.88 11.34
C GLN A 194 4.28 -10.14 10.09
N LEU A 195 3.38 -9.63 9.26
CA LEU A 195 3.75 -8.82 8.10
C LEU A 195 4.50 -7.55 8.51
N VAL A 196 3.95 -6.74 9.42
CA VAL A 196 4.53 -5.45 9.79
C VAL A 196 5.84 -5.61 10.59
N GLU A 197 5.94 -6.63 11.42
CA GLU A 197 7.13 -6.90 12.23
C GLU A 197 8.22 -7.62 11.44
N GLY A 198 7.84 -8.55 10.56
CA GLY A 198 8.73 -9.40 9.78
C GLY A 198 9.11 -8.86 8.40
N SER A 199 8.66 -7.67 8.03
CA SER A 199 9.01 -7.02 6.76
C SER A 199 9.44 -5.56 6.95
N ASP A 200 9.83 -4.94 5.85
CA ASP A 200 10.17 -3.53 5.74
C ASP A 200 8.96 -2.60 5.54
N TRP A 201 7.74 -3.14 5.52
CA TRP A 201 6.51 -2.42 5.16
C TRP A 201 6.35 -1.11 5.93
N TRP A 202 6.59 -1.12 7.24
CA TRP A 202 6.46 0.09 8.07
C TRP A 202 7.45 1.20 7.67
N GLY A 203 8.71 0.85 7.41
CA GLY A 203 9.68 1.83 6.97
C GLY A 203 9.34 2.40 5.58
N ARG A 204 8.82 1.56 4.68
CA ARG A 204 8.32 2.00 3.37
C ARG A 204 7.10 2.92 3.49
N ARG A 205 6.19 2.65 4.43
CA ARG A 205 5.04 3.52 4.73
C ARG A 205 5.48 4.91 5.17
N VAL A 206 6.50 5.00 6.05
CA VAL A 206 7.06 6.26 6.54
C VAL A 206 7.77 7.03 5.42
N LEU A 207 8.56 6.34 4.58
CA LEU A 207 9.21 6.95 3.43
C LEU A 207 8.19 7.48 2.41
N SER A 208 7.14 6.71 2.12
CA SER A 208 6.05 7.13 1.23
C SER A 208 5.34 8.39 1.75
N ALA A 209 5.08 8.50 3.06
CA ALA A 209 4.54 9.72 3.64
C ALA A 209 5.49 10.92 3.48
N ARG A 210 6.79 10.74 3.72
CA ARG A 210 7.78 11.80 3.55
C ARG A 210 7.78 12.34 2.11
N GLN A 211 7.64 11.46 1.12
CA GLN A 211 7.57 11.88 -0.28
C GLN A 211 6.30 12.66 -0.58
N ALA A 212 5.16 12.24 -0.03
CA ALA A 212 3.93 13.00 -0.16
C ALA A 212 4.08 14.40 0.44
N GLU A 213 4.67 14.54 1.63
CA GLU A 213 4.97 15.85 2.25
C GLU A 213 5.85 16.73 1.34
N MET A 214 6.90 16.15 0.76
CA MET A 214 7.82 16.86 -0.14
C MET A 214 7.14 17.28 -1.45
N ALA A 215 6.32 16.42 -2.04
CA ALA A 215 5.58 16.72 -3.27
C ALA A 215 4.58 17.87 -3.04
N HIS A 216 3.86 17.86 -1.91
CA HIS A 216 2.97 18.94 -1.53
C HIS A 216 3.70 20.28 -1.31
N ALA A 217 4.88 20.25 -0.70
CA ALA A 217 5.70 21.45 -0.51
C ALA A 217 6.17 22.07 -1.84
N CYS A 218 6.55 21.24 -2.82
CA CYS A 218 6.99 21.71 -4.14
C CYS A 218 5.85 22.30 -4.99
N CYS A 219 4.61 21.81 -4.85
CA CYS A 219 3.45 22.35 -5.58
C CYS A 219 2.88 23.64 -4.96
N ALA A 220 3.30 24.01 -3.76
CA ALA A 220 2.82 25.21 -3.05
C ALA A 220 3.66 26.48 -3.34
N LEU A 221 4.72 26.36 -4.16
CA LEU A 221 5.63 27.43 -4.59
C LEU A 221 5.35 27.82 -6.05
#